data_AF-A0A518D9L3-F1
#
_entry.id   AF-A0A518D9L3-F1
#
_cell.length_a   1.000
_cell.length_b   1.000
_cell.length_c   1.000
_cell.angle_alpha   90.00
_cell.angle_beta   90.00
_cell.angle_gamma   90.00
#
_symmetry.space_group_name_H-M   'P 1'
#
loop_
_entity.id
_entity.type
_entity.pdbx_description
1 polymer ?
#
loop_
_entity_poly.entity_id
_entity_poly.type
_entity_poly.pdbx_seq_one_letter_code
_entity_poly.pdbx_strand_id
1 'polypeptide(L)'
;MEPEHTPNDDHGTSILCRIDDKQVPLYRVMWIGATPHFCGEEDCMREGYYEVRLEQGESVWANLEERDRTIAKLEAWQGGIGPSEDGEAW
;
A
#
# COMPACT_ATOMS: atom_id res chain seq x y z
N MET A 1 -19.77 -8.84 36.17
CA MET A 1 -18.54 -8.39 35.49
C MET A 1 -18.78 -8.66 34.03
N GLU A 2 -19.00 -7.61 33.24
CA GLU A 2 -19.19 -7.77 31.80
C GLU A 2 -17.85 -8.14 31.16
N PRO A 3 -17.82 -9.02 30.15
CA PRO A 3 -16.56 -9.31 29.46
C PRO A 3 -16.10 -8.04 28.73
N GLU A 4 -14.86 -7.67 28.97
CA GLU A 4 -14.18 -6.57 28.27
C GLU A 4 -14.25 -6.85 26.77
N HIS A 5 -14.80 -5.89 26.03
CA HIS A 5 -14.85 -5.92 24.58
C HIS A 5 -13.41 -5.82 24.07
N THR A 6 -12.76 -6.95 23.83
CA THR A 6 -11.49 -6.98 23.11
C THR A 6 -11.74 -6.33 21.76
N PRO A 7 -11.07 -5.22 21.40
CA PRO A 7 -11.15 -4.73 20.03
C PRO A 7 -10.70 -5.89 19.15
N ASN A 8 -11.51 -6.22 18.14
CA ASN A 8 -11.13 -7.23 17.17
C ASN A 8 -9.74 -6.88 16.66
N ASP A 9 -8.73 -7.64 17.08
CA ASP A 9 -7.43 -7.71 16.43
C ASP A 9 -7.67 -8.41 15.09
N ASP A 10 -8.30 -7.68 14.17
CA ASP A 10 -8.48 -8.05 12.78
C ASP A 10 -7.11 -8.02 12.10
N HIS A 11 -6.31 -9.05 12.37
CA HIS A 11 -5.15 -9.43 11.56
C HIS A 11 -5.58 -10.03 10.21
N GLY A 12 -6.77 -9.70 9.71
CA GLY A 12 -7.06 -9.72 8.29
C GLY A 12 -6.32 -8.56 7.64
N THR A 13 -5.24 -8.85 6.91
CA THR A 13 -4.41 -7.88 6.20
C THR A 13 -5.28 -6.88 5.42
N SER A 14 -5.51 -5.69 6.00
CA SER A 14 -6.41 -4.70 5.40
C SER A 14 -5.98 -4.39 3.97
N ILE A 15 -6.90 -4.58 3.02
CA ILE A 15 -6.69 -4.27 1.60
C ILE A 15 -6.62 -2.78 1.30
N LEU A 16 -6.71 -1.91 2.32
CA LEU A 16 -6.57 -0.47 2.20
C LEU A 16 -5.18 -0.03 2.67
N CYS A 17 -4.54 0.84 1.89
CA CYS A 17 -3.35 1.57 2.26
C CYS A 17 -3.65 3.07 2.33
N ARG A 18 -3.26 3.72 3.42
CA ARG A 18 -3.32 5.18 3.50
C ARG A 18 -2.09 5.78 2.82
N ILE A 19 -2.34 6.67 1.86
CA ILE A 19 -1.33 7.50 1.19
C ILE A 19 -1.84 8.93 1.27
N ASP A 20 -1.09 9.84 1.91
CA ASP A 20 -1.54 11.20 2.22
C ASP A 20 -2.84 11.16 3.07
N ASP A 21 -3.90 11.83 2.61
CA ASP A 21 -5.24 11.84 3.20
C ASP A 21 -6.20 10.80 2.58
N LYS A 22 -5.71 9.92 1.69
CA LYS A 22 -6.53 8.97 0.92
C LYS A 22 -6.39 7.54 1.43
N GLN A 23 -7.51 6.83 1.52
CA GLN A 23 -7.55 5.37 1.71
C GLN A 23 -7.61 4.70 0.34
N VAL A 24 -6.49 4.12 -0.09
CA VAL A 24 -6.31 3.52 -1.42
C VAL A 24 -6.43 2.01 -1.32
N PRO A 25 -7.37 1.36 -2.03
CA PRO A 25 -7.37 -0.09 -2.13
C PRO A 25 -6.15 -0.60 -2.88
N LEU A 26 -5.47 -1.61 -2.33
CA LEU A 26 -4.24 -2.19 -2.89
C LEU A 26 -4.45 -2.70 -4.33
N TYR A 27 -5.62 -3.28 -4.64
CA TYR A 27 -5.96 -3.77 -5.98
C TYR A 27 -6.01 -2.67 -7.05
N ARG A 28 -6.12 -1.40 -6.66
CA ARG A 28 -6.11 -0.28 -7.62
C ARG A 28 -4.70 0.18 -7.96
N VAL A 29 -3.66 -0.26 -7.24
CA VAL A 29 -2.29 0.19 -7.47
C VAL A 29 -1.70 -0.55 -8.67
N MET A 30 -1.32 0.20 -9.70
CA MET A 30 -0.72 -0.34 -10.93
C MET A 30 0.80 -0.42 -10.84
N TRP A 31 1.43 0.66 -10.35
CA TRP A 31 2.86 0.72 -10.10
C TRP A 31 3.20 1.87 -9.15
N ILE A 32 4.40 1.81 -8.57
CA ILE A 32 4.95 2.82 -7.67
C ILE A 32 6.30 3.28 -8.26
N GLY A 33 6.52 4.59 -8.33
CA GLY A 33 7.78 5.16 -8.78
C GLY A 33 8.93 4.73 -7.87
N ALA A 34 10.01 4.22 -8.45
CA ALA A 34 11.22 3.86 -7.69
C ALA A 34 12.02 5.09 -7.24
N THR A 35 11.88 6.20 -7.95
CA THR A 35 12.52 7.49 -7.68
C THR A 35 11.47 8.55 -7.38
N PRO A 36 11.78 9.54 -6.52
CA PRO A 36 10.89 10.67 -6.31
C PRO A 36 10.78 11.51 -7.59
N HIS A 37 9.66 12.22 -7.74
CA HIS A 37 9.45 13.14 -8.84
C HIS A 37 10.37 14.36 -8.71
N PHE A 38 10.95 14.74 -9.84
CA PHE A 38 11.81 15.90 -9.98
C PHE A 38 11.60 16.49 -11.38
N CYS A 39 11.08 17.71 -11.45
CA CYS A 39 10.81 18.39 -12.73
C CYS A 39 11.41 19.79 -12.79
N GLY A 40 11.78 20.39 -11.65
CA GLY A 40 12.40 21.73 -11.60
C GLY A 40 11.43 22.90 -11.83
N GLU A 41 10.12 22.65 -11.90
CA GLU A 41 9.12 23.71 -11.97
C GLU A 41 8.89 24.31 -10.58
N GLU A 42 8.95 25.65 -10.48
CA GLU A 42 8.93 26.37 -9.19
C GLU A 42 7.62 26.19 -8.41
N ASP A 43 6.52 25.87 -9.09
CA ASP A 43 5.19 25.68 -8.50
C ASP A 43 4.82 24.20 -8.30
N CYS A 44 5.77 23.28 -8.51
CA CYS A 44 5.52 21.85 -8.32
C CYS A 44 5.40 21.49 -6.83
N MET A 45 4.17 21.17 -6.40
CA MET A 45 3.89 20.72 -5.04
C MET A 45 4.21 19.22 -4.78
N ARG A 46 4.73 18.51 -5.79
CA ARG A 46 4.96 17.05 -5.77
C ARG A 46 6.43 16.67 -5.86
N GLU A 47 7.32 17.64 -5.96
CA GLU A 47 8.75 17.40 -5.99
C GLU A 47 9.20 16.69 -4.70
N GLY A 48 10.02 15.65 -4.84
CA GLY A 48 10.46 14.80 -3.72
C GLY A 48 9.46 13.70 -3.31
N TYR A 49 8.23 13.68 -3.80
CA TYR A 49 7.25 12.62 -3.55
C TYR A 49 7.34 11.52 -4.62
N TYR A 50 6.93 10.31 -4.24
CA TYR A 50 6.86 9.15 -5.11
C TYR A 50 5.46 9.04 -5.71
N GLU A 51 5.40 8.91 -7.03
CA GLU A 51 4.12 8.68 -7.71
C GLU A 51 3.64 7.25 -7.46
N VAL A 52 2.40 7.12 -7.01
CA VAL A 52 1.67 5.85 -6.95
C VAL A 52 0.57 5.91 -8.00
N ARG A 53 0.73 5.13 -9.07
CA ARG A 53 -0.21 5.09 -10.17
C ARG A 53 -1.37 4.17 -9.84
N LEU A 54 -2.58 4.68 -9.99
CA LEU A 54 -3.80 3.91 -9.81
C LEU A 54 -4.39 3.51 -11.17
N GLU A 55 -5.34 2.58 -11.13
CA GLU A 55 -6.20 2.27 -12.26
C GLU A 55 -6.86 3.54 -12.84
N GLN A 56 -7.24 3.48 -14.12
CA GLN A 56 -7.93 4.57 -14.84
C GLN A 56 -7.11 5.87 -14.99
N GLY A 57 -5.79 5.79 -14.79
CA GLY A 57 -4.88 6.91 -15.04
C GLY A 57 -4.84 7.96 -13.94
N GLU A 58 -5.40 7.65 -12.76
CA GLU A 58 -5.25 8.47 -11.57
C GLU A 58 -3.88 8.26 -10.91
N SER A 59 -3.40 9.26 -10.17
CA SER A 59 -2.16 9.16 -9.39
C SER A 59 -2.35 9.78 -8.01
N VAL A 60 -1.73 9.18 -7.00
CA VAL A 60 -1.52 9.79 -5.68
C VAL A 60 -0.03 9.90 -5.40
N TRP A 61 0.33 10.73 -4.43
CA TRP A 61 1.73 11.10 -4.17
C TRP A 61 2.09 10.70 -2.75
N ALA A 62 3.03 9.78 -2.63
CA ALA A 62 3.49 9.21 -1.38
C ALA A 62 4.82 9.83 -0.95
N ASN A 63 5.00 10.11 0.34
CA ASN A 63 6.35 10.34 0.86
C ASN A 63 7.14 9.01 0.94
N LEU A 64 8.41 9.07 1.35
CA LEU A 64 9.28 7.89 1.42
C LEU A 64 8.71 6.76 2.29
N GLU A 65 8.20 7.09 3.47
CA GLU A 65 7.64 6.10 4.42
C GLU A 65 6.35 5.48 3.87
N GLU A 66 5.48 6.31 3.28
CA GLU A 66 4.23 5.86 2.68
C GLU A 66 4.48 4.95 1.48
N ARG A 67 5.49 5.25 0.65
CA ARG A 67 5.94 4.39 -0.45
C ARG A 67 6.33 3.02 0.08
N ASP A 68 7.23 2.97 1.06
CA ASP A 68 7.78 1.73 1.59
C ASP A 68 6.69 0.88 2.26
N ARG A 69 5.81 1.51 3.02
CA ARG A 69 4.65 0.83 3.62
C ARG A 69 3.69 0.30 2.56
N THR A 70 3.47 1.03 1.46
CA THR A 70 2.58 0.58 0.37
C THR A 70 3.19 -0.62 -0.35
N ILE A 71 4.49 -0.60 -0.64
CA ILE A 71 5.21 -1.74 -1.22
C ILE A 71 5.12 -2.96 -0.30
N ALA A 72 5.43 -2.80 1.00
CA ALA A 72 5.35 -3.89 1.95
C ALA A 72 3.93 -4.48 2.04
N LYS A 73 2.89 -3.64 1.98
CA LYS A 73 1.49 -4.11 1.93
C LYS A 73 1.16 -4.84 0.64
N LEU A 74 1.65 -4.38 -0.51
CA LEU A 74 1.45 -5.07 -1.80
C LEU A 74 2.16 -6.43 -1.82
N GLU A 75 3.38 -6.52 -1.30
CA GLU A 75 4.14 -7.76 -1.19
C GLU A 75 3.51 -8.74 -0.20
N ALA A 76 2.99 -8.22 0.92
CA ALA A 76 2.26 -9.02 1.92
C ALA A 76 0.85 -9.40 1.46
N TRP A 77 0.23 -8.62 0.57
CA TRP A 77 -1.02 -8.94 -0.11
C TRP A 77 -0.74 -9.98 -1.21
N GLN A 78 -0.22 -11.13 -0.78
CA GLN A 78 -0.15 -12.33 -1.57
C GLN A 78 -1.59 -12.77 -1.81
N GLY A 79 -2.06 -12.61 -3.05
CA GLY A 79 -3.34 -13.16 -3.47
C GLY A 79 -3.34 -14.68 -3.30
N GLY A 80 -3.74 -15.19 -2.13
CA GLY A 80 -4.03 -16.61 -1.89
C GLY A 80 -2.90 -17.61 -2.13
N ILE A 81 -1.63 -17.19 -2.27
CA ILE A 81 -0.47 -18.09 -2.32
C ILE A 81 0.49 -17.66 -1.22
N GLY A 82 0.10 -17.90 0.03
CA GLY A 82 1.09 -18.18 1.07
C GLY A 82 1.76 -19.53 0.76
N PRO A 83 2.84 -19.91 1.48
CA PRO A 83 3.29 -21.31 1.43
C PRO A 83 2.06 -22.18 1.72
N SER A 84 1.70 -23.06 0.80
CA SER A 84 0.70 -24.09 1.07
C SER A 84 1.15 -24.80 2.35
N GLU A 85 0.30 -24.84 3.38
CA GLU A 85 0.56 -25.66 4.57
C GLU A 85 0.65 -27.16 4.23
N ASP A 86 0.36 -27.53 2.98
CA ASP A 86 0.59 -28.86 2.42
C ASP A 86 2.00 -28.98 1.84
N GLY A 87 2.98 -28.99 2.74
CA GLY A 87 4.32 -29.49 2.45
C GLY A 87 4.34 -31.02 2.33
N GLU A 88 3.53 -31.61 1.46
CA GLU A 88 3.64 -33.04 1.13
C GLU A 88 4.51 -33.18 -0.13
N ALA A 89 5.81 -33.32 0.13
CA ALA A 89 6.80 -33.71 -0.86
C ALA A 89 6.45 -35.11 -1.40
N TRP A 90 6.15 -35.18 -2.70
CA TRP A 90 6.17 -36.42 -3.46
C TRP A 90 7.60 -36.73 -3.91
#